data_AF-A0A6G9YKR7-F1
#
_entry.id   AF-A0A6G9YKR7-F1
#
_cell.length_a   1.000
_cell.length_b   1.000
_cell.length_c   1.000
_cell.angle_alpha   90.00
_cell.angle_beta   90.00
_cell.angle_gamma   90.00
#
_symmetry.space_group_name_H-M   'P 1'
#
loop_
_entity.id
_entity.type
_entity.pdbx_description
1 polymer ?
#
loop_
_entity_poly.entity_id
_entity_poly.type
_entity_poly.pdbx_seq_one_letter_code
_entity_poly.pdbx_strand_id
1 'polypeptide(L)'
;MSIDDLQGEPEAETVPAGWWKLATPIRGHGPAVERPVLAELVAEITEWLGDLPERLDCLRQLFPDDDTTLYELADSYLRDPDSARPESAAAAGLFLAQVTTSPSLAHYLAANHGLPYAAQTMALLSELTLTDHRKAKVGTLDQEAPIPLPIFGTTELLDPHIRELRELLAAATDDEYAEARTRLAAIRTRSAHARLAASYLVPTEQDWVAADIELTGWAVSDELAAARLLTTVRDIDLAHALVDRIAPRIIDGDPRIRYSLGVNLGLDVPPILGTLYRRTRDPEARKGIATMLLELDTHEGDAELTHLAGDEHVDEALAKVVELRPRRAFWLLGNGALSGQTDALFRIRIRHDPEYARAVVDWLPQAMAAIVREELAQL
;
A
#
# COMPACT_ATOMS: atom_id res chain seq x y z
N MET A 1 26.24 20.92 -27.54
CA MET A 1 25.23 19.85 -27.47
C MET A 1 25.16 19.23 -28.86
N SER A 2 25.55 17.97 -29.00
CA SER A 2 25.54 17.26 -30.28
C SER A 2 24.10 17.02 -30.75
N ILE A 3 23.90 16.85 -32.06
CA ILE A 3 22.62 16.41 -32.62
C ILE A 3 22.22 15.03 -32.09
N ASP A 4 23.19 14.16 -31.79
CA ASP A 4 22.95 12.87 -31.15
C ASP A 4 22.49 13.03 -29.69
N ASP A 5 22.96 14.06 -28.98
CA ASP A 5 22.46 14.41 -27.64
C ASP A 5 21.01 14.94 -27.69
N LEU A 6 20.52 15.32 -28.88
CA LEU A 6 19.13 15.71 -29.15
C LEU A 6 18.28 14.56 -29.71
N GLN A 7 18.88 13.42 -30.08
CA GLN A 7 18.20 12.29 -30.73
C GLN A 7 18.19 10.99 -29.91
N GLY A 8 18.98 10.91 -28.82
CA GLY A 8 18.95 9.73 -27.95
C GLY A 8 17.53 9.41 -27.48
N GLU A 9 17.05 8.22 -27.82
CA GLU A 9 15.82 7.64 -27.25
C GLU A 9 15.93 7.67 -25.72
N PRO A 10 14.83 7.95 -25.00
CA PRO A 10 14.84 7.94 -23.55
C PRO A 10 15.39 6.60 -23.05
N GLU A 11 16.37 6.66 -22.14
CA GLU A 11 16.94 5.47 -21.50
C GLU A 11 15.80 4.60 -20.95
N ALA A 12 15.93 3.28 -21.13
CA ALA A 12 14.89 2.30 -20.87
C ALA A 12 14.05 2.63 -19.62
N GLU A 13 12.77 2.91 -19.87
CA GLU A 13 11.77 3.28 -18.88
C GLU A 13 11.63 2.14 -17.86
N THR A 14 12.21 2.35 -16.68
CA THR A 14 12.14 1.38 -15.59
C THR A 14 11.58 2.06 -14.36
N VAL A 15 10.90 1.27 -13.54
CA VAL A 15 10.41 1.76 -12.24
C VAL A 15 11.60 2.26 -11.41
N PRO A 16 11.53 3.49 -10.86
CA PRO A 16 12.62 4.04 -10.07
C PRO A 16 13.07 3.10 -8.95
N ALA A 17 14.37 2.84 -8.85
CA ALA A 17 14.93 1.89 -7.88
C ALA A 17 14.54 2.21 -6.41
N GLY A 18 14.34 3.49 -6.09
CA GLY A 18 13.91 3.94 -4.77
C GLY A 18 12.51 3.45 -4.38
N TRP A 19 11.62 3.21 -5.34
CA TRP A 19 10.24 2.80 -5.07
C TRP A 19 10.17 1.42 -4.44
N TRP A 20 11.04 0.50 -4.85
CA TRP A 20 11.11 -0.86 -4.30
C TRP A 20 11.39 -0.89 -2.81
N LYS A 21 12.12 0.10 -2.27
CA LYS A 21 12.40 0.20 -0.83
C LYS A 21 11.20 0.65 -0.02
N LEU A 22 10.25 1.33 -0.67
CA LEU A 22 9.06 1.90 -0.06
C LEU A 22 7.80 1.08 -0.37
N ALA A 23 7.88 0.11 -1.28
CA ALA A 23 6.79 -0.78 -1.62
C ALA A 23 6.71 -1.98 -0.66
N THR A 24 5.53 -2.60 -0.61
CA THR A 24 5.35 -3.90 0.03
C THR A 24 5.98 -4.97 -0.87
N PRO A 25 6.92 -5.79 -0.37
CA PRO A 25 7.67 -6.71 -1.22
C PRO A 25 6.82 -7.87 -1.73
N ILE A 26 7.14 -8.34 -2.93
CA ILE A 26 6.57 -9.56 -3.53
C ILE A 26 7.66 -10.56 -3.86
N ARG A 27 7.51 -11.80 -3.38
CA ARG A 27 8.43 -12.89 -3.68
C ARG A 27 8.61 -13.02 -5.18
N GLY A 28 9.87 -13.00 -5.63
CA GLY A 28 10.22 -13.16 -7.04
C GLY A 28 9.82 -11.98 -7.94
N HIS A 29 9.36 -10.86 -7.38
CA HIS A 29 9.03 -9.64 -8.12
C HIS A 29 9.82 -8.45 -7.56
N GLY A 30 10.75 -7.93 -8.36
CA GLY A 30 11.66 -6.87 -7.96
C GLY A 30 12.99 -7.36 -7.36
N PRO A 31 13.77 -6.45 -6.76
CA PRO A 31 15.02 -6.79 -6.09
C PRO A 31 14.81 -7.80 -4.95
N ALA A 32 15.77 -8.70 -4.75
CA ALA A 32 15.76 -9.61 -3.62
C ALA A 32 15.76 -8.82 -2.30
N VAL A 33 14.89 -9.22 -1.37
CA VAL A 33 14.76 -8.60 -0.05
C VAL A 33 15.22 -9.62 0.98
N GLU A 34 16.18 -9.22 1.81
CA GLU A 34 16.55 -9.98 3.01
C GLU A 34 15.77 -9.42 4.19
N ARG A 35 15.00 -10.29 4.86
CA ARG A 35 14.24 -9.95 6.08
C ARG A 35 14.45 -11.04 7.14
N PRO A 36 15.46 -10.89 8.02
CA PRO A 36 15.64 -11.83 9.11
C PRO A 36 14.54 -11.66 10.16
N VAL A 37 14.29 -12.73 10.90
CA VAL A 37 13.47 -12.65 12.11
C VAL A 37 14.24 -11.87 13.18
N LEU A 38 13.61 -10.86 13.78
CA LEU A 38 14.23 -9.95 14.73
C LEU A 38 14.10 -10.51 16.16
N ALA A 39 15.23 -10.83 16.79
CA ALA A 39 15.27 -11.48 18.10
C ALA A 39 14.70 -10.60 19.22
N GLU A 40 14.87 -9.29 19.13
CA GLU A 40 14.32 -8.29 20.05
C GLU A 40 12.79 -8.31 20.05
N LEU A 41 12.15 -8.47 18.89
CA LEU A 41 10.70 -8.56 18.76
C LEU A 41 10.17 -9.90 19.28
N VAL A 42 10.93 -10.98 19.08
CA VAL A 42 10.62 -12.30 19.66
C VAL A 42 10.66 -12.25 21.19
N ALA A 43 11.69 -11.61 21.76
CA ALA A 43 11.83 -11.46 23.20
C ALA A 43 10.69 -10.63 23.80
N GLU A 44 10.30 -9.53 23.13
CA GLU A 44 9.17 -8.70 23.55
C GLU A 44 7.85 -9.48 23.63
N ILE A 45 7.51 -10.25 22.58
CA ILE A 45 6.29 -11.07 22.62
C ILE A 45 6.39 -12.18 23.67
N THR A 46 7.58 -12.74 23.89
CA THR A 46 7.77 -13.76 24.92
C THR A 46 7.46 -13.22 26.31
N GLU A 47 7.89 -11.99 26.62
CA GLU A 47 7.53 -11.29 27.85
C GLU A 47 6.01 -11.07 27.95
N TRP A 48 5.40 -10.54 26.89
CA TRP A 48 3.95 -10.33 26.88
C TRP A 48 3.13 -11.60 27.02
N LEU A 49 3.57 -12.72 26.43
CA LEU A 49 2.94 -14.02 26.60
C LEU A 49 3.09 -14.56 28.03
N GLY A 50 4.20 -14.25 28.71
CA GLY A 50 4.39 -14.59 30.12
C GLY A 50 3.38 -13.90 31.04
N ASP A 51 3.02 -12.66 30.72
CA ASP A 51 2.04 -11.85 31.47
C ASP A 51 0.58 -12.13 31.06
N LEU A 52 0.36 -12.78 29.90
CA LEU A 52 -0.97 -12.97 29.34
C LEU A 52 -1.93 -13.81 30.21
N PRO A 53 -1.52 -14.87 30.93
CA PRO A 53 -2.42 -15.65 31.79
C PRO A 53 -3.18 -14.80 32.81
N GLU A 54 -2.47 -13.92 33.55
CA GLU A 54 -3.09 -13.05 34.54
C GLU A 54 -4.09 -12.07 33.90
N ARG A 55 -3.78 -11.60 32.69
CA ARG A 55 -4.64 -10.69 31.93
C ARG A 55 -5.87 -11.40 31.38
N LEU A 56 -5.73 -12.63 30.90
CA LEU A 56 -6.86 -13.44 30.46
C LEU A 56 -7.83 -13.71 31.61
N ASP A 57 -7.32 -13.99 32.81
CA ASP A 57 -8.16 -14.16 34.00
C ASP A 57 -8.91 -12.87 34.34
N CYS A 58 -8.26 -11.71 34.26
CA CYS A 58 -8.92 -10.41 34.41
C CYS A 58 -9.99 -10.16 33.34
N LEU A 59 -9.69 -10.42 32.06
CA LEU A 59 -10.65 -10.23 30.97
C LEU A 59 -11.85 -11.17 31.11
N ARG A 60 -11.65 -12.43 31.48
CA ARG A 60 -12.71 -13.40 31.72
C ARG A 60 -13.63 -12.97 32.87
N GLN A 61 -13.10 -12.30 33.89
CA GLN A 61 -13.90 -11.73 34.98
C GLN A 61 -14.69 -10.49 34.57
N LEU A 62 -14.13 -9.66 33.68
CA LEU A 62 -14.79 -8.46 33.16
C LEU A 62 -15.89 -8.78 32.15
N PHE A 63 -15.75 -9.87 31.40
CA PHE A 63 -16.68 -10.30 30.36
C PHE A 63 -17.11 -11.78 30.56
N PRO A 64 -17.83 -12.10 31.64
CA PRO A 64 -18.18 -13.48 31.98
C PRO A 64 -19.19 -14.13 31.02
N ASP A 65 -19.88 -13.32 30.21
CA ASP A 65 -20.88 -13.77 29.24
C ASP A 65 -20.30 -14.00 27.82
N ASP A 66 -19.01 -13.72 27.61
CA ASP A 66 -18.32 -13.94 26.34
C ASP A 66 -18.09 -15.44 26.06
N ASP A 67 -17.91 -15.79 24.79
CA ASP A 67 -17.66 -17.17 24.34
C ASP A 67 -16.38 -17.74 25.01
N THR A 68 -16.59 -18.73 25.89
CA THR A 68 -15.50 -19.41 26.63
C THR A 68 -14.50 -20.09 25.69
N THR A 69 -14.89 -20.40 24.46
CA THR A 69 -14.06 -21.10 23.47
C THR A 69 -12.79 -20.33 23.12
N LEU A 70 -12.85 -19.00 22.98
CA LEU A 70 -11.67 -18.19 22.66
C LEU A 70 -10.66 -18.16 23.81
N TYR A 71 -11.15 -18.05 25.04
CA TYR A 71 -10.32 -18.12 26.24
C TYR A 71 -9.67 -19.49 26.39
N GLU A 72 -10.41 -20.58 26.15
CA GLU A 72 -9.87 -21.95 26.19
C GLU A 72 -8.80 -22.18 25.13
N LEU A 73 -9.00 -21.65 23.91
CA LEU A 73 -8.01 -21.71 22.84
C LEU A 73 -6.74 -20.94 23.17
N ALA A 74 -6.87 -19.73 23.71
CA ALA A 74 -5.73 -18.91 24.15
C ALA A 74 -4.97 -19.57 25.32
N ASP A 75 -5.70 -20.06 26.33
CA ASP A 75 -5.11 -20.80 27.45
C ASP A 75 -4.39 -22.07 26.96
N SER A 76 -4.96 -22.78 25.99
CA SER A 76 -4.31 -23.96 25.41
C SER A 76 -2.99 -23.61 24.74
N TYR A 77 -2.91 -22.46 24.06
CA TYR A 77 -1.65 -21.98 23.48
C TYR A 77 -0.63 -21.66 24.58
N LEU A 78 -1.05 -20.96 25.64
CA LEU A 78 -0.15 -20.52 26.71
C LEU A 78 0.42 -21.68 27.54
N ARG A 79 -0.32 -22.79 27.68
CA ARG A 79 0.15 -23.97 28.41
C ARG A 79 1.18 -24.80 27.65
N ASP A 80 1.00 -24.91 26.34
CA ASP A 80 1.87 -25.72 25.48
C ASP A 80 1.99 -25.10 24.08
N PRO A 81 2.80 -24.04 23.93
CA PRO A 81 2.95 -23.35 22.65
C PRO A 81 3.44 -24.28 21.54
N ASP A 82 4.38 -25.19 21.85
CA ASP A 82 5.09 -26.02 20.87
C ASP A 82 4.19 -27.06 20.17
N SER A 83 3.12 -27.51 20.84
CA SER A 83 2.14 -28.44 20.27
C SER A 83 0.82 -27.78 19.87
N ALA A 84 0.69 -26.47 20.11
CA ALA A 84 -0.55 -25.76 19.88
C ALA A 84 -0.93 -25.72 18.40
N ARG A 85 -2.24 -25.68 18.17
CA ARG A 85 -2.80 -25.50 16.83
C ARG A 85 -2.78 -24.01 16.45
N PRO A 86 -2.72 -23.67 15.14
CA PRO A 86 -2.80 -22.30 14.67
C PRO A 86 -4.00 -21.51 15.21
N GLU A 87 -5.15 -22.16 15.42
CA GLU A 87 -6.34 -21.53 16.02
C GLU A 87 -6.09 -21.07 17.46
N SER A 88 -5.35 -21.85 18.24
CA SER A 88 -4.98 -21.50 19.62
C SER A 88 -4.02 -20.32 19.64
N ALA A 89 -3.03 -20.32 18.75
CA ALA A 89 -2.11 -19.19 18.60
C ALA A 89 -2.82 -17.90 18.12
N ALA A 90 -3.78 -18.03 17.20
CA ALA A 90 -4.59 -16.92 16.74
C ALA A 90 -5.41 -16.31 17.90
N ALA A 91 -6.05 -17.16 18.72
CA ALA A 91 -6.79 -16.68 19.89
C ALA A 91 -5.88 -15.93 20.89
N ALA A 92 -4.69 -16.47 21.21
CA ALA A 92 -3.73 -15.77 22.06
C ALA A 92 -3.26 -14.44 21.44
N GLY A 93 -2.99 -14.44 20.12
CA GLY A 93 -2.61 -13.25 19.35
C GLY A 93 -3.66 -12.15 19.37
N LEU A 94 -4.94 -12.52 19.31
CA LEU A 94 -6.07 -11.58 19.43
C LEU A 94 -6.04 -10.84 20.78
N PHE A 95 -5.85 -11.56 21.88
CA PHE A 95 -5.78 -10.96 23.20
C PHE A 95 -4.51 -10.12 23.40
N LEU A 96 -3.37 -10.56 22.83
CA LEU A 96 -2.15 -9.75 22.82
C LEU A 96 -2.38 -8.41 22.11
N ALA A 97 -3.00 -8.42 20.92
CA ALA A 97 -3.26 -7.20 20.16
C ALA A 97 -4.17 -6.19 20.90
N GLN A 98 -4.92 -6.62 21.92
CA GLN A 98 -5.71 -5.72 22.77
C GLN A 98 -4.88 -5.01 23.85
N VAL A 99 -3.76 -5.61 24.25
CA VAL A 99 -2.98 -5.15 25.41
C VAL A 99 -1.59 -4.66 25.04
N THR A 100 -1.17 -4.84 23.79
CA THR A 100 0.05 -4.28 23.22
C THR A 100 -0.21 -3.73 21.82
N THR A 101 0.50 -2.65 21.48
CA THR A 101 0.53 -2.09 20.12
C THR A 101 1.73 -2.61 19.32
N SER A 102 2.49 -3.57 19.85
CA SER A 102 3.73 -4.04 19.23
C SER A 102 3.42 -4.98 18.05
N PRO A 103 3.96 -4.73 16.84
CA PRO A 103 3.71 -5.52 15.63
C PRO A 103 4.39 -6.91 15.63
N SER A 104 4.96 -7.33 16.75
CA SER A 104 5.98 -8.36 16.86
C SER A 104 5.49 -9.82 16.81
N LEU A 105 4.17 -10.06 16.81
CA LEU A 105 3.61 -11.41 16.78
C LEU A 105 4.05 -12.23 15.55
N ALA A 106 4.19 -11.59 14.39
CA ALA A 106 4.66 -12.26 13.17
C ALA A 106 6.07 -12.86 13.33
N HIS A 107 6.99 -12.08 13.90
CA HIS A 107 8.36 -12.52 14.17
C HIS A 107 8.41 -13.64 15.20
N TYR A 108 7.64 -13.51 16.28
CA TYR A 108 7.56 -14.54 17.31
C TYR A 108 7.04 -15.87 16.75
N LEU A 109 5.95 -15.85 15.97
CA LEU A 109 5.43 -17.07 15.35
C LEU A 109 6.40 -17.65 14.33
N ALA A 110 7.05 -16.82 13.52
CA ALA A 110 8.06 -17.26 12.56
C ALA A 110 9.26 -17.93 13.25
N ALA A 111 9.76 -17.35 14.35
CA ALA A 111 10.89 -17.90 15.10
C ALA A 111 10.60 -19.25 15.75
N ASN A 112 9.42 -19.39 16.37
CA ASN A 112 9.11 -20.55 17.22
C ASN A 112 8.37 -21.66 16.45
N HIS A 113 7.60 -21.32 15.41
CA HIS A 113 6.74 -22.25 14.69
C HIS A 113 6.99 -22.32 13.17
N GLY A 114 7.84 -21.43 12.65
CA GLY A 114 8.11 -21.31 11.21
C GLY A 114 7.08 -20.47 10.45
N LEU A 115 7.49 -19.98 9.27
CA LEU A 115 6.65 -19.12 8.42
C LEU A 115 5.32 -19.76 7.96
N PRO A 116 5.26 -21.06 7.60
CA PRO A 116 3.99 -21.68 7.21
C PRO A 116 2.94 -21.65 8.32
N TYR A 117 3.36 -21.87 9.58
CA TYR A 117 2.48 -21.79 10.74
C TYR A 117 2.04 -20.36 11.01
N ALA A 118 2.97 -19.40 10.95
CA ALA A 118 2.67 -17.98 11.13
C ALA A 118 1.64 -17.47 10.09
N ALA A 119 1.79 -17.86 8.82
CA ALA A 119 0.88 -17.51 7.73
C ALA A 119 -0.54 -17.99 7.99
N GLN A 120 -0.68 -19.28 8.33
CA GLN A 120 -1.97 -19.85 8.67
C GLN A 120 -2.60 -19.18 9.90
N THR A 121 -1.80 -18.90 10.93
CA THR A 121 -2.24 -18.26 12.17
C THR A 121 -2.75 -16.84 11.92
N MET A 122 -2.04 -16.02 11.12
CA MET A 122 -2.47 -14.65 10.81
C MET A 122 -3.74 -14.60 9.96
N ALA A 123 -3.90 -15.55 9.03
CA ALA A 123 -5.13 -15.67 8.26
C ALA A 123 -6.33 -16.09 9.14
N LEU A 124 -6.13 -16.99 10.11
CA LEU A 124 -7.14 -17.37 11.10
C LEU A 124 -7.46 -16.22 12.06
N LEU A 125 -6.44 -15.49 12.53
CA LEU A 125 -6.59 -14.31 13.37
C LEU A 125 -7.41 -13.21 12.68
N SER A 126 -7.30 -13.10 11.35
CA SER A 126 -8.12 -12.17 10.56
C SER A 126 -9.61 -12.54 10.57
N GLU A 127 -9.98 -13.79 10.88
CA GLU A 127 -11.39 -14.20 11.07
C GLU A 127 -11.95 -13.77 12.42
N LEU A 128 -11.08 -13.48 13.39
CA LEU A 128 -11.49 -13.20 14.76
C LEU A 128 -11.84 -11.73 14.93
N THR A 129 -13.06 -11.48 15.39
CA THR A 129 -13.51 -10.16 15.81
C THR A 129 -13.90 -10.22 17.27
N LEU A 130 -13.28 -9.39 18.10
CA LEU A 130 -13.87 -9.05 19.39
C LEU A 130 -14.97 -8.01 19.12
N THR A 131 -16.16 -8.23 19.68
CA THR A 131 -17.21 -7.21 19.65
C THR A 131 -17.10 -6.44 20.96
N ASP A 132 -16.90 -5.13 20.89
CA ASP A 132 -16.80 -4.34 22.10
C ASP A 132 -18.19 -4.14 22.73
N HIS A 133 -18.30 -4.34 24.03
CA HIS A 133 -19.45 -3.97 24.83
C HIS A 133 -19.27 -2.59 25.50
N ARG A 134 -18.43 -1.70 24.94
CA ARG A 134 -18.27 -0.32 25.45
C ARG A 134 -19.59 0.45 25.43
N LYS A 135 -19.96 1.00 26.59
CA LYS A 135 -21.01 2.02 26.73
C LYS A 135 -20.55 3.31 26.06
N ALA A 136 -21.08 3.63 24.88
CA ALA A 136 -20.85 4.94 24.28
C ALA A 136 -21.72 5.99 24.98
N LYS A 137 -21.09 6.98 25.63
CA LYS A 137 -21.79 8.21 26.05
C LYS A 137 -21.82 9.19 24.89
N VAL A 138 -22.96 9.32 24.23
CA VAL A 138 -23.22 10.42 23.28
C VAL A 138 -24.05 11.49 24.01
N GLY A 139 -23.38 12.48 24.60
CA GLY A 139 -24.03 13.56 25.35
C GLY A 139 -24.63 13.12 26.69
N THR A 140 -25.80 13.66 27.05
CA THR A 140 -26.53 13.35 28.31
C THR A 140 -27.47 12.16 28.21
N LEU A 141 -27.53 11.49 27.05
CA LEU A 141 -28.35 10.29 26.87
C LEU A 141 -27.50 9.05 27.17
N ASP A 142 -27.70 8.49 28.36
CA ASP A 142 -27.27 7.13 28.69
C ASP A 142 -28.18 6.15 27.91
N GLN A 143 -27.83 5.85 26.66
CA GLN A 143 -28.38 4.67 25.99
C GLN A 143 -27.50 3.46 26.30
N GLU A 144 -28.01 2.57 27.14
CA GLU A 144 -27.47 1.23 27.41
C GLU A 144 -27.85 0.25 26.29
N ALA A 145 -27.62 0.62 25.03
CA ALA A 145 -27.63 -0.36 23.97
C ALA A 145 -26.21 -0.90 23.85
N PRO A 146 -25.96 -2.23 23.94
CA PRO A 146 -24.76 -2.80 23.37
C PRO A 146 -24.84 -2.49 21.89
N ILE A 147 -24.18 -1.42 21.46
CA ILE A 147 -23.93 -1.22 20.05
C ILE A 147 -22.88 -2.29 19.75
N PRO A 148 -23.17 -3.32 18.94
CA PRO A 148 -22.13 -4.17 18.42
C PRO A 148 -21.37 -3.30 17.43
N LEU A 149 -20.48 -2.47 17.96
CA LEU A 149 -19.44 -1.87 17.16
C LEU A 149 -18.49 -3.04 16.90
N PRO A 150 -18.42 -3.59 15.67
CA PRO A 150 -17.21 -4.31 15.30
C PRO A 150 -16.08 -3.37 15.69
N ILE A 151 -15.14 -3.83 16.52
CA ILE A 151 -14.08 -2.97 17.02
C ILE A 151 -13.47 -2.28 15.79
N PHE A 152 -13.72 -0.97 15.67
CA PHE A 152 -12.90 -0.07 14.88
C PHE A 152 -11.50 -0.20 15.49
N GLY A 153 -10.72 -1.17 15.03
CA GLY A 153 -9.47 -1.51 15.69
C GLY A 153 -8.97 -2.93 15.53
N THR A 154 -9.76 -4.03 15.48
CA THR A 154 -9.11 -5.36 15.39
C THR A 154 -8.37 -5.50 14.06
N THR A 155 -9.00 -5.14 12.94
CA THR A 155 -8.32 -5.16 11.64
C THR A 155 -7.16 -4.16 11.55
N GLU A 156 -7.29 -2.98 12.18
CA GLU A 156 -6.26 -1.93 12.20
C GLU A 156 -5.06 -2.33 13.08
N LEU A 157 -5.31 -2.91 14.26
CA LEU A 157 -4.29 -3.42 15.18
C LEU A 157 -3.56 -4.62 14.59
N LEU A 158 -4.24 -5.43 13.78
CA LEU A 158 -3.65 -6.57 13.09
C LEU A 158 -2.86 -6.20 11.83
N ASP A 159 -3.08 -5.00 11.27
CA ASP A 159 -2.44 -4.59 10.02
C ASP A 159 -0.91 -4.60 10.06
N PRO A 160 -0.26 -4.04 11.09
CA PRO A 160 1.19 -4.11 11.18
C PRO A 160 1.70 -5.55 11.19
N HIS A 161 1.04 -6.47 11.92
CA HIS A 161 1.48 -7.85 12.04
C HIS A 161 1.41 -8.62 10.72
N ILE A 162 0.28 -8.52 10.01
CA ILE A 162 0.12 -9.24 8.74
C ILE A 162 1.07 -8.67 7.67
N ARG A 163 1.37 -7.37 7.74
CA ARG A 163 2.34 -6.71 6.86
C ARG A 163 3.78 -7.16 7.14
N GLU A 164 4.21 -7.23 8.38
CA GLU A 164 5.53 -7.80 8.74
C GLU A 164 5.66 -9.25 8.28
N LEU A 165 4.61 -10.05 8.47
CA LEU A 165 4.61 -11.43 7.97
C LEU A 165 4.70 -11.50 6.44
N ARG A 166 4.06 -10.56 5.74
CA ARG A 166 4.16 -10.44 4.29
C ARG A 166 5.60 -10.19 3.84
N GLU A 167 6.33 -9.34 4.57
CA GLU A 167 7.74 -9.06 4.31
C GLU A 167 8.63 -10.27 4.56
N LEU A 168 8.40 -11.01 5.66
CA LEU A 168 9.10 -12.26 5.96
C LEU A 168 8.85 -13.33 4.88
N LEU A 169 7.60 -13.50 4.43
CA LEU A 169 7.26 -14.45 3.36
C LEU A 169 7.88 -14.08 2.01
N ALA A 170 8.06 -12.78 1.73
CA ALA A 170 8.75 -12.35 0.51
C ALA A 170 10.23 -12.80 0.50
N ALA A 171 10.85 -12.89 1.67
CA ALA A 171 12.24 -13.32 1.87
C ALA A 171 12.42 -14.83 2.15
N ALA A 172 11.34 -15.60 2.25
CA ALA A 172 11.37 -17.02 2.64
C ALA A 172 12.19 -17.91 1.70
N THR A 173 12.45 -19.16 2.08
CA THR A 173 12.87 -20.18 1.11
C THR A 173 11.71 -20.63 0.21
N ASP A 174 12.01 -21.29 -0.91
CA ASP A 174 10.95 -21.80 -1.80
C ASP A 174 10.07 -22.83 -1.10
N ASP A 175 10.67 -23.69 -0.26
CA ASP A 175 9.96 -24.72 0.49
C ASP A 175 9.01 -24.11 1.54
N GLU A 176 9.49 -23.14 2.32
CA GLU A 176 8.66 -22.43 3.30
C GLU A 176 7.50 -21.68 2.63
N TYR A 177 7.77 -21.00 1.50
CA TYR A 177 6.72 -20.28 0.77
C TYR A 177 5.69 -21.24 0.18
N ALA A 178 6.12 -22.36 -0.41
CA ALA A 178 5.23 -23.36 -0.96
C ALA A 178 4.37 -24.05 0.11
N GLU A 179 4.94 -24.32 1.29
CA GLU A 179 4.19 -24.87 2.43
C GLU A 179 3.18 -23.84 2.97
N ALA A 180 3.60 -22.58 3.15
CA ALA A 180 2.72 -21.50 3.59
C ALA A 180 1.53 -21.34 2.63
N ARG A 181 1.79 -21.31 1.31
CA ARG A 181 0.74 -21.29 0.28
C ARG A 181 -0.22 -22.47 0.42
N THR A 182 0.29 -23.68 0.63
CA THR A 182 -0.53 -24.89 0.77
C THR A 182 -1.45 -24.80 1.99
N ARG A 183 -0.93 -24.36 3.13
CA ARG A 183 -1.73 -24.17 4.36
C ARG A 183 -2.77 -23.08 4.19
N LEU A 184 -2.40 -21.95 3.59
CA LEU A 184 -3.33 -20.86 3.28
C LEU A 184 -4.44 -21.33 2.34
N ALA A 185 -4.12 -22.07 1.28
CA ALA A 185 -5.11 -22.62 0.35
C ALA A 185 -6.20 -23.44 1.06
N ALA A 186 -5.83 -24.25 2.05
CA ALA A 186 -6.75 -25.09 2.81
C ALA A 186 -7.74 -24.30 3.70
N ILE A 187 -7.40 -23.07 4.09
CA ILE A 187 -8.26 -22.24 4.96
C ILE A 187 -9.02 -21.14 4.22
N ARG A 188 -8.73 -20.90 2.93
CA ARG A 188 -9.42 -19.90 2.10
C ARG A 188 -10.95 -20.05 2.03
N THR A 189 -11.48 -21.25 2.24
CA THR A 189 -12.93 -21.52 2.18
C THR A 189 -13.64 -21.31 3.52
N ARG A 190 -12.91 -20.98 4.60
CA ARG A 190 -13.49 -20.84 5.94
C ARG A 190 -14.27 -19.54 6.11
N SER A 191 -13.69 -18.42 5.71
CA SER A 191 -14.31 -17.09 5.79
C SER A 191 -13.78 -16.16 4.71
N ALA A 192 -14.50 -15.06 4.46
CA ALA A 192 -14.03 -14.02 3.56
C ALA A 192 -12.75 -13.33 4.08
N HIS A 193 -12.61 -13.16 5.40
CA HIS A 193 -11.41 -12.52 5.98
C HIS A 193 -10.15 -13.38 5.83
N ALA A 194 -10.21 -14.69 6.13
CA ALA A 194 -9.07 -15.58 5.90
C ALA A 194 -8.72 -15.68 4.42
N ARG A 195 -9.74 -15.64 3.54
CA ARG A 195 -9.55 -15.64 2.09
C ARG A 195 -8.78 -14.40 1.62
N LEU A 196 -9.18 -13.21 2.06
CA LEU A 196 -8.51 -11.94 1.77
C LEU A 196 -7.08 -11.90 2.36
N ALA A 197 -6.91 -12.35 3.60
CA ALA A 197 -5.61 -12.45 4.26
C ALA A 197 -4.66 -13.40 3.51
N ALA A 198 -5.17 -14.54 3.04
CA ALA A 198 -4.40 -15.48 2.23
C ALA A 198 -3.94 -14.83 0.91
N SER A 199 -4.83 -14.15 0.18
CA SER A 199 -4.47 -13.45 -1.07
C SER A 199 -3.45 -12.35 -0.86
N TYR A 200 -3.55 -11.63 0.27
CA TYR A 200 -2.55 -10.65 0.64
C TYR A 200 -1.20 -11.29 0.95
N LEU A 201 -1.17 -12.36 1.76
CA LEU A 201 0.06 -13.03 2.22
C LEU A 201 0.80 -13.80 1.11
N VAL A 202 0.09 -14.30 0.08
CA VAL A 202 0.68 -14.98 -1.09
C VAL A 202 0.21 -14.38 -2.43
N PRO A 203 0.60 -13.14 -2.74
CA PRO A 203 0.13 -12.43 -3.92
C PRO A 203 0.82 -12.89 -5.22
N THR A 204 1.67 -13.91 -5.18
CA THR A 204 2.06 -14.59 -6.44
C THR A 204 0.88 -15.32 -7.06
N GLU A 205 -0.13 -15.68 -6.26
CA GLU A 205 -1.38 -16.30 -6.71
C GLU A 205 -2.36 -15.21 -7.20
N GLN A 206 -2.06 -14.56 -8.33
CA GLN A 206 -2.86 -13.45 -8.86
C GLN A 206 -4.31 -13.85 -9.17
N ASP A 207 -4.58 -15.11 -9.51
CA ASP A 207 -5.94 -15.63 -9.68
C ASP A 207 -6.74 -15.56 -8.36
N TRP A 208 -6.07 -15.73 -7.21
CA TRP A 208 -6.70 -15.56 -5.90
C TRP A 208 -7.01 -14.09 -5.63
N VAL A 209 -6.06 -13.20 -5.91
CA VAL A 209 -6.24 -11.74 -5.75
C VAL A 209 -7.41 -11.27 -6.60
N ALA A 210 -7.44 -11.61 -7.90
CA ALA A 210 -8.50 -11.23 -8.82
C ALA A 210 -9.88 -11.72 -8.35
N ALA A 211 -10.00 -12.99 -7.96
CA ALA A 211 -11.26 -13.57 -7.46
C ALA A 211 -11.74 -12.94 -6.15
N ASP A 212 -10.84 -12.37 -5.34
CA ASP A 212 -11.16 -11.86 -4.01
C ASP A 212 -11.45 -10.36 -4.01
N ILE A 213 -11.03 -9.63 -5.03
CA ILE A 213 -11.40 -8.21 -5.24
C ILE A 213 -12.91 -8.06 -5.33
N GLU A 214 -13.63 -9.03 -5.92
CA GLU A 214 -15.09 -9.00 -5.98
C GLU A 214 -15.75 -9.05 -4.59
N LEU A 215 -15.12 -9.72 -3.61
CA LEU A 215 -15.65 -9.87 -2.25
C LEU A 215 -15.60 -8.57 -1.44
N THR A 216 -14.66 -7.68 -1.76
CA THR A 216 -14.43 -6.40 -1.03
C THR A 216 -15.60 -5.42 -1.12
N GLY A 217 -16.52 -5.60 -2.07
CA GLY A 217 -17.69 -4.73 -2.25
C GLY A 217 -18.97 -5.20 -1.55
N TRP A 218 -19.06 -6.47 -1.16
CA TRP A 218 -20.34 -7.10 -0.77
C TRP A 218 -20.32 -7.83 0.57
N ALA A 219 -19.20 -8.47 0.92
CA ALA A 219 -19.14 -9.39 2.07
C ALA A 219 -18.34 -8.83 3.26
N VAL A 220 -17.43 -7.90 3.00
CA VAL A 220 -16.51 -7.38 4.02
C VAL A 220 -16.39 -5.88 3.81
N SER A 221 -17.03 -5.08 4.67
CA SER A 221 -16.90 -3.61 4.67
C SER A 221 -15.54 -3.16 5.21
N ASP A 222 -14.47 -3.84 4.79
CA ASP A 222 -13.12 -3.72 5.31
C ASP A 222 -12.23 -3.04 4.26
N GLU A 223 -12.19 -1.71 4.35
CA GLU A 223 -11.37 -0.86 3.50
C GLU A 223 -9.87 -1.20 3.61
N LEU A 224 -9.41 -1.75 4.74
CA LEU A 224 -8.01 -2.15 4.93
C LEU A 224 -7.70 -3.43 4.18
N ALA A 225 -8.62 -4.39 4.16
CA ALA A 225 -8.46 -5.58 3.31
C ALA A 225 -8.40 -5.19 1.83
N ALA A 226 -9.23 -4.24 1.38
CA ALA A 226 -9.15 -3.69 0.04
C ALA A 226 -7.80 -2.98 -0.23
N ALA A 227 -7.32 -2.17 0.72
CA ALA A 227 -6.02 -1.51 0.61
C ALA A 227 -4.84 -2.51 0.57
N ARG A 228 -4.90 -3.58 1.36
CA ARG A 228 -3.95 -4.70 1.30
C ARG A 228 -3.93 -5.34 -0.07
N LEU A 229 -5.09 -5.69 -0.62
CA LEU A 229 -5.18 -6.25 -1.97
C LEU A 229 -4.64 -5.27 -3.02
N LEU A 230 -4.89 -3.96 -2.89
CA LEU A 230 -4.37 -2.95 -3.80
C LEU A 230 -2.83 -2.98 -3.89
N THR A 231 -2.14 -3.31 -2.79
CA THR A 231 -0.67 -3.48 -2.79
C THR A 231 -0.16 -4.76 -3.48
N THR A 232 -1.07 -5.62 -3.92
CA THR A 232 -0.76 -6.92 -4.54
C THR A 232 -1.16 -7.01 -6.01
N VAL A 233 -2.01 -6.10 -6.48
CA VAL A 233 -2.55 -6.12 -7.84
C VAL A 233 -1.47 -5.81 -8.87
N ARG A 234 -1.44 -6.60 -9.95
CA ARG A 234 -0.56 -6.41 -11.12
C ARG A 234 -1.31 -6.11 -12.42
N ASP A 235 -2.61 -5.84 -12.31
CA ASP A 235 -3.50 -5.55 -13.43
C ASP A 235 -4.15 -4.17 -13.22
N ILE A 236 -4.10 -3.32 -14.24
CA ILE A 236 -4.55 -1.93 -14.11
C ILE A 236 -6.07 -1.82 -13.92
N ASP A 237 -6.87 -2.70 -14.53
CA ASP A 237 -8.32 -2.68 -14.42
C ASP A 237 -8.76 -3.08 -13.01
N LEU A 238 -8.11 -4.09 -12.43
CA LEU A 238 -8.29 -4.49 -11.04
C LEU A 238 -7.89 -3.37 -10.07
N ALA A 239 -6.80 -2.65 -10.37
CA ALA A 239 -6.35 -1.53 -9.54
C ALA A 239 -7.38 -0.39 -9.56
N HIS A 240 -7.90 -0.01 -10.73
CA HIS A 240 -8.98 0.97 -10.87
C HIS A 240 -10.21 0.56 -10.06
N ALA A 241 -10.63 -0.70 -10.16
CA ALA A 241 -11.81 -1.22 -9.45
C ALA A 241 -11.67 -1.14 -7.93
N LEU A 242 -10.46 -1.25 -7.39
CA LEU A 242 -10.18 -1.14 -5.95
C LEU A 242 -10.01 0.29 -5.47
N VAL A 243 -9.34 1.15 -6.24
CA VAL A 243 -9.03 2.52 -5.83
C VAL A 243 -10.29 3.23 -5.38
N ASP A 244 -11.37 3.18 -6.16
CA ASP A 244 -12.62 3.87 -5.85
C ASP A 244 -13.33 3.38 -4.59
N ARG A 245 -13.02 2.16 -4.14
CA ARG A 245 -13.62 1.53 -2.94
C ARG A 245 -12.89 1.87 -1.64
N ILE A 246 -11.65 2.33 -1.72
CA ILE A 246 -10.83 2.62 -0.53
C ILE A 246 -10.98 4.09 -0.18
N ALA A 247 -11.26 4.39 1.08
CA ALA A 247 -11.33 5.76 1.57
C ALA A 247 -9.97 6.47 1.39
N PRO A 248 -9.94 7.73 0.92
CA PRO A 248 -8.69 8.47 0.72
C PRO A 248 -7.77 8.47 1.94
N ARG A 249 -8.34 8.58 3.16
CA ARG A 249 -7.57 8.57 4.42
C ARG A 249 -6.64 7.36 4.58
N ILE A 250 -7.01 6.19 4.07
CA ILE A 250 -6.21 4.96 4.18
C ILE A 250 -5.03 5.02 3.20
N ILE A 251 -5.31 5.45 1.97
CA ILE A 251 -4.27 5.60 0.94
C ILE A 251 -3.30 6.71 1.33
N ASP A 252 -3.82 7.83 1.83
CA ASP A 252 -3.05 9.01 2.24
C ASP A 252 -2.10 8.64 3.39
N GLY A 253 -2.61 7.92 4.39
CA GLY A 253 -1.89 7.54 5.62
C GLY A 253 -0.79 6.49 5.46
N ASP A 254 -0.77 5.71 4.38
CA ASP A 254 0.31 4.73 4.13
C ASP A 254 0.96 4.91 2.74
N PRO A 255 2.17 5.51 2.66
CA PRO A 255 2.87 5.66 1.39
C PRO A 255 3.17 4.34 0.70
N ARG A 256 3.28 3.22 1.43
CA ARG A 256 3.56 1.91 0.83
C ARG A 256 2.50 1.50 -0.15
N ILE A 257 1.24 1.90 0.03
CA ILE A 257 0.17 1.57 -0.92
C ILE A 257 0.50 2.15 -2.30
N ARG A 258 0.91 3.42 -2.34
CA ARG A 258 1.22 4.15 -3.58
C ARG A 258 2.46 3.56 -4.26
N TYR A 259 3.54 3.32 -3.50
CA TYR A 259 4.75 2.71 -4.05
C TYR A 259 4.54 1.27 -4.49
N SER A 260 3.73 0.48 -3.78
CA SER A 260 3.39 -0.89 -4.18
C SER A 260 2.66 -0.92 -5.52
N LEU A 261 1.70 0.00 -5.74
CA LEU A 261 1.07 0.18 -7.04
C LEU A 261 2.09 0.53 -8.13
N GLY A 262 2.97 1.47 -7.85
CA GLY A 262 4.02 1.89 -8.77
C GLY A 262 4.93 0.74 -9.21
N VAL A 263 5.39 -0.10 -8.28
CA VAL A 263 6.27 -1.23 -8.63
C VAL A 263 5.55 -2.43 -9.24
N ASN A 264 4.24 -2.58 -8.99
CA ASN A 264 3.46 -3.71 -9.50
C ASN A 264 2.87 -3.46 -10.89
N LEU A 265 2.40 -2.24 -11.15
CA LEU A 265 1.86 -1.82 -12.45
C LEU A 265 2.93 -1.25 -13.38
N GLY A 266 4.08 -0.86 -12.83
CA GLY A 266 5.19 -0.31 -13.62
C GLY A 266 4.82 1.00 -14.29
N LEU A 267 5.07 1.07 -15.60
CA LEU A 267 4.86 2.27 -16.42
C LEU A 267 3.38 2.56 -16.68
N ASP A 268 2.50 1.59 -16.43
CA ASP A 268 1.05 1.75 -16.59
C ASP A 268 0.39 2.42 -15.38
N VAL A 269 1.14 2.72 -14.31
CA VAL A 269 0.61 3.34 -13.08
C VAL A 269 0.12 4.81 -13.20
N PRO A 270 0.55 5.67 -14.16
CA PRO A 270 0.19 7.09 -14.14
C PRO A 270 -1.32 7.41 -14.03
N PRO A 271 -2.23 6.76 -14.78
CA PRO A 271 -3.66 7.05 -14.67
C PRO A 271 -4.23 6.76 -13.26
N ILE A 272 -3.71 5.72 -12.60
CA ILE A 272 -4.04 5.40 -11.22
C ILE A 272 -3.52 6.50 -10.28
N LEU A 273 -2.26 6.90 -10.42
CA LEU A 273 -1.67 7.99 -9.63
C LEU A 273 -2.44 9.31 -9.79
N GLY A 274 -2.83 9.67 -11.01
CA GLY A 274 -3.66 10.85 -11.26
C GLY A 274 -5.03 10.77 -10.56
N THR A 275 -5.64 9.58 -10.56
CA THR A 275 -6.90 9.32 -9.84
C THR A 275 -6.72 9.45 -8.33
N LEU A 276 -5.64 8.89 -7.77
CA LEU A 276 -5.31 9.03 -6.35
C LEU A 276 -5.07 10.50 -5.99
N TYR A 277 -4.29 11.23 -6.77
CA TYR A 277 -3.99 12.63 -6.54
C TYR A 277 -5.24 13.50 -6.42
N ARG A 278 -6.25 13.26 -7.27
CA ARG A 278 -7.53 13.98 -7.25
C ARG A 278 -8.42 13.62 -6.04
N ARG A 279 -8.25 12.43 -5.48
CA ARG A 279 -9.05 11.93 -4.34
C ARG A 279 -8.40 12.26 -2.99
N THR A 280 -7.08 12.29 -2.94
CA THR A 280 -6.27 12.63 -1.77
C THR A 280 -6.56 14.05 -1.30
N ARG A 281 -6.70 14.21 0.02
CA ARG A 281 -6.83 15.54 0.66
C ARG A 281 -5.60 15.91 1.48
N ASP A 282 -4.76 14.94 1.80
CA ASP A 282 -3.51 15.16 2.53
C ASP A 282 -2.43 15.80 1.63
N PRO A 283 -1.91 16.99 1.96
CA PRO A 283 -0.91 17.68 1.14
C PRO A 283 0.38 16.87 0.91
N GLU A 284 0.86 16.16 1.92
CA GLU A 284 2.09 15.36 1.81
C GLU A 284 1.89 14.15 0.88
N ALA A 285 0.73 13.50 0.94
CA ALA A 285 0.36 12.47 -0.01
C ALA A 285 0.24 13.02 -1.45
N ARG A 286 -0.37 14.19 -1.65
CA ARG A 286 -0.45 14.84 -2.99
C ARG A 286 0.94 15.14 -3.53
N LYS A 287 1.81 15.74 -2.72
CA LYS A 287 3.21 16.01 -3.07
C LYS A 287 3.97 14.73 -3.39
N GLY A 288 3.75 13.67 -2.62
CA GLY A 288 4.32 12.35 -2.88
C GLY A 288 3.88 11.79 -4.23
N ILE A 289 2.58 11.86 -4.56
CA ILE A 289 2.05 11.39 -5.85
C ILE A 289 2.56 12.23 -7.02
N ALA A 290 2.59 13.56 -6.89
CA ALA A 290 3.15 14.45 -7.92
C ALA A 290 4.64 14.15 -8.17
N THR A 291 5.40 13.86 -7.09
CA THR A 291 6.80 13.43 -7.19
C THR A 291 6.91 12.09 -7.92
N MET A 292 6.04 11.12 -7.62
CA MET A 292 6.05 9.83 -8.33
C MET A 292 5.76 9.99 -9.83
N LEU A 293 4.74 10.78 -10.20
CA LEU A 293 4.45 11.09 -11.61
C LEU A 293 5.64 11.78 -12.30
N LEU A 294 6.39 12.60 -11.55
CA LEU A 294 7.62 13.23 -12.02
C LEU A 294 8.71 12.24 -12.37
N GLU A 295 8.89 11.23 -11.53
CA GLU A 295 9.97 10.28 -11.67
C GLU A 295 9.73 9.34 -12.85
N LEU A 296 8.46 9.07 -13.19
CA LEU A 296 8.03 8.33 -14.38
C LEU A 296 8.29 9.15 -15.64
N ASP A 297 9.22 8.70 -16.47
CA ASP A 297 9.49 9.28 -17.79
C ASP A 297 8.58 8.61 -18.83
N THR A 298 7.27 8.84 -18.73
CA THR A 298 6.26 8.23 -19.60
C THR A 298 5.35 9.31 -20.17
N HIS A 299 4.81 9.06 -21.36
CA HIS A 299 3.83 9.97 -21.98
C HIS A 299 2.57 10.12 -21.11
N GLU A 300 2.10 9.04 -20.49
CA GLU A 300 0.94 9.01 -19.61
C GLU A 300 1.22 9.78 -18.31
N GLY A 301 2.42 9.68 -17.74
CA GLY A 301 2.87 10.49 -16.59
C GLY A 301 2.90 11.97 -16.91
N ASP A 302 3.44 12.32 -18.07
CA ASP A 302 3.46 13.69 -18.57
C ASP A 302 2.04 14.24 -18.81
N ALA A 303 1.15 13.40 -19.36
CA ALA A 303 -0.25 13.76 -19.56
C ALA A 303 -0.98 14.03 -18.24
N GLU A 304 -0.79 13.20 -17.22
CA GLU A 304 -1.39 13.42 -15.89
C GLU A 304 -0.81 14.66 -15.18
N LEU A 305 0.50 14.89 -15.23
CA LEU A 305 1.10 16.12 -14.67
C LEU A 305 0.55 17.37 -15.34
N THR A 306 0.41 17.33 -16.68
CA THR A 306 -0.14 18.45 -17.45
C THR A 306 -1.61 18.70 -17.11
N HIS A 307 -2.41 17.63 -17.00
CA HIS A 307 -3.81 17.73 -16.61
C HIS A 307 -3.98 18.34 -15.21
N LEU A 308 -3.06 18.02 -14.30
CA LEU A 308 -3.09 18.50 -12.91
C LEU A 308 -2.37 19.85 -12.71
N ALA A 309 -1.85 20.49 -13.76
CA ALA A 309 -1.14 21.76 -13.67
C ALA A 309 -2.03 22.89 -13.09
N GLY A 310 -1.40 23.80 -12.35
CA GLY A 310 -2.08 24.87 -11.61
C GLY A 310 -2.43 24.51 -10.16
N ASP A 311 -2.20 23.27 -9.73
CA ASP A 311 -2.09 22.95 -8.31
C ASP A 311 -0.68 23.20 -7.80
N GLU A 312 -0.54 23.77 -6.60
CA GLU A 312 0.76 24.16 -6.03
C GLU A 312 1.77 23.01 -5.97
N HIS A 313 1.33 21.78 -5.65
CA HIS A 313 2.25 20.65 -5.53
C HIS A 313 2.70 20.10 -6.90
N VAL A 314 1.87 20.26 -7.92
CA VAL A 314 2.20 19.87 -9.30
C VAL A 314 3.10 20.93 -9.92
N ASP A 315 2.82 22.21 -9.69
CA ASP A 315 3.65 23.32 -10.17
C ASP A 315 5.06 23.25 -9.57
N GLU A 316 5.19 22.92 -8.28
CA GLU A 316 6.49 22.63 -7.64
C GLU A 316 7.22 21.45 -8.30
N ALA A 317 6.49 20.38 -8.65
CA ALA A 317 7.07 19.23 -9.33
C ALA A 317 7.54 19.60 -10.74
N LEU A 318 6.70 20.28 -11.52
CA LEU A 318 7.01 20.78 -12.87
C LEU A 318 8.24 21.68 -12.87
N ALA A 319 8.38 22.57 -11.88
CA ALA A 319 9.57 23.40 -11.72
C ALA A 319 10.85 22.55 -11.55
N LYS A 320 10.79 21.46 -10.77
CA LYS A 320 11.92 20.52 -10.64
C LYS A 320 12.24 19.79 -11.95
N VAL A 321 11.25 19.46 -12.80
CA VAL A 321 11.53 18.88 -14.14
C VAL A 321 12.31 19.86 -14.99
N VAL A 322 11.94 21.14 -14.96
CA VAL A 322 12.62 22.19 -15.72
C VAL A 322 14.11 22.23 -15.38
N GLU A 323 14.44 22.08 -14.10
CA GLU A 323 15.82 22.06 -13.61
C GLU A 323 16.56 20.75 -13.95
N LEU A 324 15.92 19.61 -13.67
CA LEU A 324 16.58 18.29 -13.74
C LEU A 324 16.58 17.68 -15.14
N ARG A 325 15.53 17.94 -15.92
CA ARG A 325 15.29 17.35 -17.25
C ARG A 325 14.77 18.41 -18.23
N PRO A 326 15.60 19.41 -18.62
CA PRO A 326 15.15 20.55 -19.41
C PRO A 326 14.48 20.17 -20.75
N ARG A 327 14.91 19.04 -21.36
CA ARG A 327 14.35 18.54 -22.62
C ARG A 327 12.93 18.03 -22.44
N ARG A 328 12.72 17.13 -21.47
CA ARG A 328 11.39 16.61 -21.11
C ARG A 328 10.47 17.76 -20.68
N ALA A 329 10.95 18.66 -19.83
CA ALA A 329 10.17 19.82 -19.40
C ALA A 329 9.68 20.67 -20.58
N PHE A 330 10.51 20.90 -21.60
CA PHE A 330 10.10 21.66 -22.77
C PHE A 330 8.96 20.98 -23.53
N TRP A 331 9.02 19.66 -23.71
CA TRP A 331 7.95 18.87 -24.35
C TRP A 331 6.68 18.82 -23.52
N LEU A 332 6.81 18.53 -22.23
CA LEU A 332 5.72 18.48 -21.25
C LEU A 332 4.95 19.81 -21.23
N LEU A 333 5.66 20.91 -20.99
CA LEU A 333 5.06 22.25 -20.94
C LEU A 333 4.52 22.68 -22.31
N GLY A 334 5.18 22.30 -23.40
CA GLY A 334 4.75 22.62 -24.75
C GLY A 334 3.43 21.92 -25.10
N ASN A 335 3.30 20.63 -24.78
CA ASN A 335 2.07 19.87 -25.02
C ASN A 335 0.91 20.42 -24.19
N GLY A 336 1.14 20.75 -22.91
CA GLY A 336 0.13 21.40 -22.09
C GLY A 336 -0.23 22.82 -22.51
N ALA A 337 0.67 23.54 -23.21
CA ALA A 337 0.35 24.85 -23.76
C ALA A 337 -0.65 24.73 -24.92
N LEU A 338 -0.65 23.61 -25.66
CA LEU A 338 -1.62 23.35 -26.74
C LEU A 338 -3.05 23.19 -26.21
N SER A 339 -3.22 22.70 -24.98
CA SER A 339 -4.51 22.65 -24.26
C SER A 339 -4.77 23.90 -23.41
N GLY A 340 -3.83 24.84 -23.34
CA GLY A 340 -3.89 26.06 -22.53
C GLY A 340 -3.57 25.87 -21.05
N GLN A 341 -3.26 24.65 -20.60
CA GLN A 341 -3.01 24.32 -19.19
C GLN A 341 -1.67 24.85 -18.67
N THR A 342 -0.63 24.86 -19.52
CA THR A 342 0.74 25.26 -19.13
C THR A 342 1.31 26.41 -19.98
N ASP A 343 0.47 27.17 -20.70
CA ASP A 343 0.93 28.22 -21.64
C ASP A 343 1.88 29.24 -20.98
N ALA A 344 1.51 29.75 -19.81
CA ALA A 344 2.35 30.71 -19.08
C ALA A 344 3.72 30.12 -18.70
N LEU A 345 3.76 28.88 -18.20
CA LEU A 345 5.00 28.19 -17.82
C LEU A 345 5.87 27.88 -19.05
N PHE A 346 5.26 27.50 -20.17
CA PHE A 346 5.98 27.23 -21.41
C PHE A 346 6.63 28.50 -21.98
N ARG A 347 5.89 29.62 -22.01
CA ARG A 347 6.43 30.92 -22.43
C ARG A 347 7.57 31.39 -21.51
N ILE A 348 7.44 31.22 -20.19
CA ILE A 348 8.53 31.50 -19.23
C ILE A 348 9.76 30.64 -19.57
N ARG A 349 9.59 29.35 -19.86
CA ARG A 349 10.69 28.45 -20.21
C ARG A 349 11.39 28.88 -21.50
N ILE A 350 10.66 29.27 -22.54
CA ILE A 350 11.23 29.78 -23.80
C ILE A 350 12.08 31.02 -23.55
N ARG A 351 11.59 31.97 -22.73
CA ARG A 351 12.32 33.20 -22.40
C ARG A 351 13.55 32.96 -21.52
N HIS A 352 13.48 31.97 -20.64
CA HIS A 352 14.61 31.58 -19.81
C HIS A 352 15.74 30.94 -20.63
N ASP A 353 15.41 30.22 -21.71
CA ASP A 353 16.38 29.49 -22.53
C ASP A 353 16.09 29.61 -24.05
N PRO A 354 16.27 30.83 -24.61
CA PRO A 354 15.91 31.10 -26.00
C PRO A 354 16.83 30.37 -26.99
N GLU A 355 18.06 30.03 -26.59
CA GLU A 355 18.99 29.26 -27.42
C GLU A 355 18.52 27.81 -27.60
N TYR A 356 18.11 27.14 -26.51
CA TYR A 356 17.51 25.81 -26.60
C TYR A 356 16.23 25.84 -27.45
N ALA A 357 15.35 26.82 -27.22
CA ALA A 357 14.12 26.97 -27.99
C ALA A 357 14.37 27.11 -29.50
N ARG A 358 15.36 27.93 -29.91
CA ARG A 358 15.78 28.04 -31.33
C ARG A 358 16.33 26.72 -31.88
N ALA A 359 17.07 25.97 -31.06
CA ALA A 359 17.68 24.72 -31.49
C ALA A 359 16.64 23.61 -31.76
N VAL A 360 15.50 23.62 -31.04
CA VAL A 360 14.49 22.56 -31.16
C VAL A 360 13.26 22.94 -32.00
N VAL A 361 13.02 24.22 -32.28
CA VAL A 361 11.75 24.72 -32.87
C VAL A 361 11.32 24.03 -34.16
N ASP A 362 12.26 23.66 -35.02
CA ASP A 362 11.94 23.03 -36.31
C ASP A 362 11.61 21.54 -36.19
N TRP A 363 11.77 20.98 -35.00
CA TRP A 363 11.54 19.57 -34.68
C TRP A 363 10.25 19.37 -33.87
N LEU A 364 9.62 20.48 -33.46
CA LEU A 364 8.38 20.46 -32.69
C LEU A 364 7.16 20.27 -33.61
N PRO A 365 6.05 19.74 -33.08
CA PRO A 365 4.75 19.80 -33.74
C PRO A 365 4.44 21.24 -34.14
N GLN A 366 3.84 21.43 -35.33
CA GLN A 366 3.64 22.75 -35.93
C GLN A 366 2.97 23.76 -34.99
N ALA A 367 1.99 23.30 -34.19
CA ALA A 367 1.30 24.15 -33.22
C ALA A 367 2.22 24.64 -32.10
N MET A 368 3.08 23.76 -31.55
CA MET A 368 4.04 24.13 -30.52
C MET A 368 5.15 25.02 -31.09
N ALA A 369 5.63 24.71 -32.29
CA ALA A 369 6.60 25.52 -33.01
C ALA A 369 6.09 26.95 -33.27
N ALA A 370 4.79 27.13 -33.51
CA ALA A 370 4.19 28.44 -33.68
C ALA A 370 4.29 29.29 -32.41
N ILE A 371 4.00 28.73 -31.24
CA ILE A 371 4.15 29.39 -29.93
C ILE A 371 5.62 29.79 -29.70
N VAL A 372 6.55 28.87 -29.97
CA VAL A 372 7.98 29.12 -29.80
C VAL A 372 8.47 30.25 -30.72
N ARG A 373 8.08 30.25 -32.01
CA ARG A 373 8.46 31.32 -32.95
C ARG A 373 7.85 32.66 -32.58
N GLU A 374 6.60 32.67 -32.12
CA GLU A 374 5.93 33.88 -31.63
C GLU A 374 6.70 34.50 -30.47
N GLU A 375 7.03 33.70 -29.45
CA GLU A 375 7.79 34.17 -28.28
C GLU A 375 9.22 34.61 -28.63
N LEU A 376 9.92 33.85 -29.47
CA LEU A 376 11.27 34.21 -29.90
C LEU A 376 11.33 35.51 -30.73
N ALA A 377 10.24 35.89 -31.40
CA ALA A 377 10.16 37.15 -32.14
C ALA A 377 9.96 38.38 -31.23
N GLN A 378 9.57 38.17 -29.97
CA GLN A 378 9.36 39.23 -28.97
C GLN A 378 10.62 39.50 -28.13
N LEU A 379 11.63 38.63 -28.22
CA LEU A 379 12.94 38.73 -27.56
C LEU A 379 13.96 39.37 -28.49
#